data_AF-A0A7X7NNT6-F1
#
_entry.id   AF-A0A7X7NNT6-F1
#
_cell.length_a   1.000
_cell.length_b   1.000
_cell.length_c   1.000
_cell.angle_alpha   90.00
_cell.angle_beta   90.00
_cell.angle_gamma   90.00
#
_symmetry.space_group_name_H-M   'P 1'
#
loop_
_entity.id
_entity.type
_entity.pdbx_description
1 polymer ?
#
loop_
_entity_poly.entity_id
_entity_poly.type
_entity_poly.pdbx_seq_one_letter_code
_entity_poly.pdbx_strand_id
1 'polypeptide(L)'
;DTDRKGLAGHLRALAHGRVTTGAIKVVGLVATGLVVTALEDARGRASVREAWGTLAGAAVVAGSANLANLFDLRPGRALKVGVLTAVPLVATRPGSPAAAVTLGAVLALLPDDLAGTSMLGDTGANPLGAVLGLAVVQRQGPLARTVTLGLVTALTLASEKVSFTRVIESTPVLRELDALGREPR
;
A
#
# COMPACT_ATOMS: atom_id res chain seq x y z
N ASP A 1 5.08 25.35 13.28
CA ASP A 1 4.95 23.95 13.71
C ASP A 1 4.54 23.03 12.55
N THR A 2 5.21 23.16 11.41
CA THR A 2 4.92 22.48 10.13
C THR A 2 6.06 21.55 9.70
N ASP A 3 7.12 21.48 10.49
CA ASP A 3 8.41 20.84 10.15
C ASP A 3 8.42 19.30 10.35
N ARG A 4 7.24 18.70 10.54
CA ARG A 4 7.04 17.28 10.90
C ARG A 4 6.17 16.49 9.92
N LYS A 5 5.91 17.01 8.73
CA LYS A 5 5.13 16.30 7.70
C LYS A 5 6.08 15.79 6.62
N GLY A 6 6.12 14.47 6.41
CA GLY A 6 6.88 13.82 5.33
C GLY A 6 8.02 12.91 5.77
N LEU A 7 8.58 12.14 4.82
CA LEU A 7 9.70 11.21 5.03
C LEU A 7 10.96 11.93 5.52
N ALA A 8 11.28 13.11 4.98
CA ALA A 8 12.43 13.92 5.40
C ALA A 8 12.37 14.29 6.89
N GLY A 9 11.19 14.63 7.42
CA GLY A 9 11.01 14.92 8.85
C GLY A 9 11.22 13.69 9.72
N HIS A 10 10.75 12.52 9.29
CA HIS A 10 10.96 11.25 9.99
C HIS A 10 12.43 10.80 9.97
N LEU A 11 13.10 10.90 8.81
CA LEU A 11 14.53 10.58 8.68
C LEU A 11 15.39 11.51 9.52
N ARG A 12 15.07 12.80 9.56
CA ARG A 12 15.75 13.77 10.43
C ARG A 12 15.52 13.45 11.91
N ALA A 13 14.31 13.09 12.31
CA ALA A 13 14.01 12.68 13.68
C ALA A 13 14.77 11.41 14.10
N LEU A 14 14.82 10.41 13.22
CA LEU A 14 15.60 9.18 13.40
C LEU A 14 17.10 9.47 13.51
N ALA A 15 17.64 10.36 12.68
CA ALA A 15 19.05 10.80 12.74
C ALA A 15 19.41 11.50 14.06
N HIS A 16 18.42 12.04 14.79
CA HIS A 16 18.58 12.63 16.11
C HIS A 16 18.19 11.67 17.25
N GLY A 17 18.07 10.36 16.96
CA GLY A 17 17.77 9.33 17.97
C GLY A 17 16.35 9.35 18.52
N ARG A 18 15.42 10.09 17.89
CA ARG A 18 14.03 10.17 18.35
C ARG A 18 13.19 9.07 17.72
N VAL A 19 12.82 8.09 18.52
CA VAL A 19 11.85 7.07 18.13
C VAL A 19 10.47 7.72 18.08
N THR A 20 9.92 7.86 16.88
CA THR A 20 8.54 8.33 16.67
C THR A 20 7.61 7.14 16.50
N THR A 21 6.32 7.33 16.77
CA THR A 21 5.29 6.32 16.45
C THR A 21 5.26 5.97 14.96
N GLY A 22 5.57 6.94 14.08
CA GLY A 22 5.77 6.71 12.65
C GLY A 22 6.96 5.79 12.34
N ALA A 23 8.09 5.96 13.02
CA ALA A 23 9.26 5.08 12.85
C ALA A 23 8.94 3.63 13.28
N ILE A 24 8.22 3.44 14.40
CA ILE A 24 7.79 2.11 14.85
C ILE A 24 6.88 1.45 13.79
N LYS A 25 5.94 2.19 13.20
CA LYS A 25 5.07 1.67 12.12
C LYS A 25 5.87 1.22 10.90
N VAL A 26 6.81 2.05 10.44
CA VAL A 26 7.66 1.70 9.28
C VAL A 26 8.48 0.45 9.58
N VAL A 27 9.13 0.37 10.75
CA VAL A 27 9.91 -0.81 11.14
C VAL A 27 9.03 -2.05 11.21
N GLY A 28 7.84 -1.95 11.81
CA GLY A 28 6.88 -3.07 11.87
C GLY A 28 6.45 -3.55 10.48
N LEU A 29 6.14 -2.62 9.56
CA LEU A 29 5.77 -2.95 8.19
C LEU A 29 6.93 -3.58 7.41
N VAL A 30 8.15 -3.06 7.55
CA VAL A 30 9.35 -3.61 6.91
C VAL A 30 9.66 -4.99 7.46
N ALA A 31 9.64 -5.17 8.78
CA ALA A 31 9.90 -6.45 9.42
C ALA A 31 8.85 -7.50 9.02
N THR A 32 7.57 -7.14 9.03
CA THR A 32 6.47 -8.02 8.59
C THR A 32 6.63 -8.37 7.11
N GLY A 33 6.90 -7.38 6.26
CA GLY A 33 7.17 -7.59 4.85
C GLY A 33 8.31 -8.60 4.64
N LEU A 34 9.45 -8.39 5.32
CA LEU A 34 10.62 -9.27 5.24
C LEU A 34 10.32 -10.70 5.67
N VAL A 35 9.67 -10.88 6.83
CA VAL A 35 9.31 -12.22 7.33
C VAL A 35 8.42 -12.93 6.32
N VAL A 36 7.40 -12.25 5.82
CA VAL A 36 6.43 -12.88 4.92
C VAL A 36 7.06 -13.22 3.57
N THR A 37 7.83 -12.32 2.94
CA THR A 37 8.51 -12.68 1.68
C THR A 37 9.60 -13.72 1.88
N ALA A 38 10.34 -13.70 2.99
CA ALA A 38 11.35 -14.71 3.25
C ALA A 38 10.73 -16.11 3.40
N LEU A 39 9.58 -16.23 4.08
CA LEU A 39 8.86 -17.49 4.19
C LEU A 39 8.34 -18.00 2.84
N GLU A 40 7.88 -17.10 1.97
CA GLU A 40 7.48 -17.45 0.59
C GLU A 40 8.67 -17.93 -0.26
N ASP A 41 9.81 -17.25 -0.16
CA ASP A 41 11.00 -17.51 -0.97
C ASP A 41 11.88 -18.66 -0.42
N ALA A 42 11.65 -19.12 0.82
CA ALA A 42 12.46 -20.14 1.52
C ALA A 42 12.52 -21.52 0.84
N ARG A 43 11.82 -21.72 -0.28
CA ARG A 43 11.75 -22.99 -1.02
C ARG A 43 12.87 -23.15 -2.07
N GLY A 44 13.76 -22.17 -2.23
CA GLY A 44 14.82 -22.13 -3.26
C GLY A 44 16.27 -22.21 -2.74
N ARG A 45 17.25 -22.31 -3.66
CA ARG A 45 18.69 -22.31 -3.35
C ARG A 45 19.23 -20.89 -3.31
N ALA A 46 19.48 -20.37 -2.11
CA ALA A 46 19.90 -18.99 -1.87
C ALA A 46 20.97 -18.46 -2.85
N SER A 47 20.54 -17.56 -3.74
CA SER A 47 21.42 -16.74 -4.58
C SER A 47 21.28 -15.25 -4.23
N VAL A 48 22.29 -14.43 -4.57
CA VAL A 48 22.24 -12.96 -4.39
C VAL A 48 21.01 -12.35 -5.06
N ARG A 49 20.63 -12.89 -6.23
CA ARG A 49 19.46 -12.45 -6.98
C ARG A 49 18.14 -12.74 -6.24
N GLU A 50 18.05 -13.88 -5.58
CA GLU A 50 16.88 -14.24 -4.76
C GLU A 50 16.83 -13.41 -3.49
N ALA A 51 17.96 -13.24 -2.80
CA ALA A 51 18.04 -12.37 -1.61
C ALA A 51 17.59 -10.93 -1.95
N TRP A 52 18.04 -10.39 -3.08
CA TRP A 52 17.54 -9.11 -3.59
C TRP A 52 16.04 -9.15 -3.88
N GLY A 53 15.56 -10.21 -4.53
CA GLY A 53 14.13 -10.41 -4.80
C GLY A 53 13.28 -10.42 -3.53
N THR A 54 13.77 -11.02 -2.44
CA THR A 54 13.11 -11.04 -1.13
C THR A 54 13.08 -9.66 -0.49
N LEU A 55 14.21 -8.93 -0.51
CA LEU A 55 14.31 -7.56 0.00
C LEU A 55 13.40 -6.61 -0.79
N ALA A 56 13.44 -6.69 -2.12
CA ALA A 56 12.60 -5.88 -2.99
C ALA A 56 11.12 -6.18 -2.77
N GLY A 57 10.75 -7.45 -2.63
CA GLY A 57 9.38 -7.86 -2.30
C GLY A 57 8.92 -7.34 -0.94
N ALA A 58 9.76 -7.41 0.10
CA ALA A 58 9.45 -6.86 1.42
C ALA A 58 9.24 -5.34 1.37
N ALA A 59 10.09 -4.63 0.62
CA ALA A 59 9.96 -3.20 0.43
C ALA A 59 8.69 -2.82 -0.35
N VAL A 60 8.27 -3.65 -1.33
CA VAL A 60 6.97 -3.49 -2.00
C VAL A 60 5.83 -3.66 -1.00
N VAL A 61 5.84 -4.69 -0.16
CA VAL A 61 4.78 -4.90 0.85
C VAL A 61 4.65 -3.70 1.79
N ALA A 62 5.78 -3.23 2.34
CA ALA A 62 5.79 -2.06 3.23
C ALA A 62 5.39 -0.77 2.50
N GLY A 63 5.86 -0.57 1.27
CA GLY A 63 5.53 0.59 0.46
C GLY A 63 4.07 0.61 0.00
N SER A 64 3.49 -0.56 -0.31
CA SER A 64 2.06 -0.70 -0.63
C SER A 64 1.18 -0.38 0.56
N ALA A 65 1.56 -0.78 1.78
CA ALA A 65 0.88 -0.36 3.01
C ALA A 65 0.87 1.17 3.15
N ASN A 66 2.03 1.81 2.99
CA ASN A 66 2.14 3.27 3.03
C ASN A 66 1.31 3.95 1.92
N LEU A 67 1.33 3.43 0.69
CA LEU A 67 0.53 3.97 -0.41
C LEU A 67 -0.98 3.88 -0.14
N ALA A 68 -1.46 2.74 0.36
CA ALA A 68 -2.86 2.58 0.74
C ALA A 68 -3.27 3.63 1.79
N ASN A 69 -2.40 3.90 2.76
CA ASN A 69 -2.62 4.95 3.74
C ASN A 69 -2.68 6.36 3.13
N LEU A 70 -1.84 6.64 2.12
CA LEU A 70 -1.88 7.91 1.39
C LEU A 70 -3.17 8.09 0.56
N PHE A 71 -3.83 6.99 0.19
CA PHE A 71 -5.15 7.02 -0.43
C PHE A 71 -6.29 7.15 0.60
N ASP A 72 -6.08 6.81 1.87
CA ASP A 72 -7.10 6.88 2.93
C ASP A 72 -7.33 8.29 3.50
N LEU A 73 -7.41 9.28 2.62
CA LEU A 73 -7.66 10.69 2.98
C LEU A 73 -9.09 11.13 2.71
N ARG A 74 -9.90 10.27 2.08
CA ARG A 74 -11.31 10.51 1.78
C ARG A 74 -12.10 9.20 1.83
N PRO A 75 -13.37 9.28 2.28
CA PRO A 75 -14.35 8.19 2.20
C PRO A 75 -14.26 7.38 0.90
N GLY A 76 -14.21 6.07 0.97
CA GLY A 76 -14.20 5.10 -0.12
C GLY A 76 -12.90 4.99 -0.93
N ARG A 77 -11.93 5.89 -0.79
CA ARG A 77 -10.82 5.98 -1.76
C ARG A 77 -9.85 4.80 -1.64
N ALA A 78 -9.37 4.51 -0.44
CA ALA A 78 -8.45 3.40 -0.22
C ALA A 78 -9.10 2.05 -0.59
N LEU A 79 -10.38 1.86 -0.27
CA LEU A 79 -11.14 0.67 -0.64
C LEU A 79 -11.31 0.52 -2.17
N LYS A 80 -11.59 1.60 -2.91
CA LYS A 80 -11.65 1.55 -4.38
C LYS A 80 -10.31 1.13 -4.99
N VAL A 81 -9.20 1.69 -4.50
CA VAL A 81 -7.86 1.28 -4.92
C VAL A 81 -7.63 -0.21 -4.59
N GLY A 82 -8.11 -0.65 -3.43
CA GLY A 82 -8.14 -2.04 -3.02
C GLY A 82 -8.89 -2.94 -4.01
N VAL A 83 -10.12 -2.58 -4.39
CA VAL A 83 -10.93 -3.32 -5.38
C VAL A 83 -10.20 -3.39 -6.73
N LEU A 84 -9.72 -2.26 -7.24
CA LEU A 84 -9.03 -2.17 -8.53
C LEU A 84 -7.76 -3.03 -8.57
N THR A 85 -7.11 -3.20 -7.43
CA THR A 85 -5.91 -4.04 -7.31
C THR A 85 -6.28 -5.52 -7.11
N ALA A 86 -7.29 -5.81 -6.29
CA ALA A 86 -7.67 -7.17 -5.93
C ALA A 86 -8.38 -7.93 -7.06
N VAL A 87 -9.26 -7.28 -7.83
CA VAL A 87 -10.05 -7.92 -8.88
C VAL A 87 -9.16 -8.62 -9.93
N PRO A 88 -8.13 -7.99 -10.51
CA PRO A 88 -7.22 -8.68 -11.42
C PRO A 88 -6.50 -9.86 -10.78
N LEU A 89 -6.07 -9.73 -9.52
CA LEU A 89 -5.36 -10.79 -8.79
C LEU A 89 -6.26 -12.01 -8.54
N VAL A 90 -7.55 -11.79 -8.31
CA VAL A 90 -8.56 -12.86 -8.20
C VAL A 90 -8.85 -13.49 -9.57
N ALA A 91 -8.95 -12.67 -10.62
CA ALA A 91 -9.31 -13.12 -11.96
C ALA A 91 -8.20 -13.90 -12.70
N THR A 92 -6.94 -13.73 -12.30
CA THR A 92 -5.82 -14.52 -12.85
C THR A 92 -5.91 -16.01 -12.51
N ARG A 93 -5.21 -16.88 -13.25
CA ARG A 93 -5.14 -18.32 -12.98
C ARG A 93 -3.71 -18.78 -12.63
N PRO A 94 -3.49 -19.47 -11.49
CA PRO A 94 -4.42 -19.58 -10.36
C PRO A 94 -4.66 -18.19 -9.73
N GLY A 95 -5.87 -17.94 -9.23
CA GLY A 95 -6.22 -16.68 -8.56
C GLY A 95 -5.56 -16.58 -7.19
N SER A 96 -5.37 -15.36 -6.68
CA SER A 96 -4.80 -15.16 -5.34
C SER A 96 -5.86 -15.31 -4.24
N PRO A 97 -5.75 -16.28 -3.32
CA PRO A 97 -6.66 -16.41 -2.19
C PRO A 97 -6.62 -15.19 -1.26
N ALA A 98 -5.42 -14.62 -1.04
CA ALA A 98 -5.25 -13.42 -0.23
C ALA A 98 -6.00 -12.23 -0.83
N ALA A 99 -5.92 -12.05 -2.16
CA ALA A 99 -6.68 -11.01 -2.85
C ALA A 99 -8.20 -11.26 -2.79
N ALA A 100 -8.65 -12.52 -2.87
CA ALA A 100 -10.07 -12.87 -2.77
C ALA A 100 -10.67 -12.56 -1.40
N VAL A 101 -9.97 -12.95 -0.32
CA VAL A 101 -10.37 -12.63 1.06
C VAL A 101 -10.38 -11.12 1.27
N THR A 102 -9.35 -10.43 0.79
CA THR A 102 -9.25 -8.97 0.89
C THR A 102 -10.38 -8.28 0.13
N LEU A 103 -10.70 -8.75 -1.08
CA LEU A 103 -11.80 -8.22 -1.88
C LEU A 103 -13.14 -8.40 -1.15
N GLY A 104 -13.39 -9.56 -0.54
CA GLY A 104 -14.58 -9.79 0.29
C GLY A 104 -14.69 -8.80 1.45
N ALA A 105 -13.61 -8.60 2.21
CA ALA A 105 -13.58 -7.65 3.31
C ALA A 105 -13.79 -6.20 2.84
N VAL A 106 -13.14 -5.81 1.74
CA VAL A 106 -13.27 -4.48 1.13
C VAL A 106 -14.72 -4.22 0.70
N LEU A 107 -15.36 -5.18 0.03
CA LEU A 107 -16.75 -5.03 -0.42
C LEU A 107 -17.74 -4.95 0.75
N ALA A 108 -17.46 -5.64 1.87
CA ALA A 108 -18.27 -5.56 3.07
C ALA A 108 -18.20 -4.18 3.76
N LEU A 109 -17.02 -3.53 3.75
CA LEU A 109 -16.80 -2.22 4.37
C LEU A 109 -17.15 -1.04 3.45
N LEU A 110 -17.24 -1.29 2.14
CA LEU A 110 -17.38 -0.25 1.12
C LEU A 110 -18.60 0.68 1.32
N PRO A 111 -19.80 0.20 1.70
CA PRO A 111 -20.96 1.08 1.88
C PRO A 111 -20.76 2.09 3.01
N ASP A 112 -20.32 1.64 4.19
CA ASP A 112 -20.10 2.51 5.36
C ASP A 112 -18.94 3.50 5.13
N ASP A 113 -17.87 3.03 4.49
CA ASP A 113 -16.72 3.88 4.15
C ASP A 113 -17.07 4.91 3.05
N LEU A 114 -17.99 4.59 2.11
CA LEU A 114 -18.49 5.53 1.11
C LEU A 114 -19.47 6.56 1.68
N ALA A 115 -20.30 6.16 2.65
CA ALA A 115 -21.18 7.04 3.42
C ALA A 115 -20.38 7.96 4.37
N GLY A 116 -19.09 7.66 4.60
CA GLY A 116 -18.24 8.40 5.52
C GLY A 116 -18.61 8.20 6.99
N THR A 117 -19.38 7.15 7.30
CA THR A 117 -19.72 6.75 8.69
C THR A 117 -18.55 6.03 9.36
N SER A 118 -17.64 5.47 8.56
CA SER A 118 -16.35 4.95 8.99
C SER A 118 -15.25 5.36 8.02
N MET A 119 -14.00 5.29 8.48
CA MET A 119 -12.81 5.30 7.63
C MET A 119 -11.89 4.17 8.08
N LEU A 120 -11.15 3.57 7.16
CA LEU A 120 -10.19 2.51 7.48
C LEU A 120 -9.16 2.95 8.53
N GLY A 121 -8.65 4.18 8.40
CA GLY A 121 -7.51 4.68 9.13
C GLY A 121 -6.25 3.85 8.90
N ASP A 122 -5.20 4.17 9.65
CA ASP A 122 -3.92 3.43 9.58
C ASP A 122 -4.10 1.93 9.89
N THR A 123 -5.10 1.56 10.69
CA THR A 123 -5.37 0.17 11.11
C THR A 123 -6.02 -0.67 10.00
N GLY A 124 -6.75 -0.06 9.07
CA GLY A 124 -7.33 -0.74 7.93
C GLY A 124 -6.53 -0.58 6.64
N ALA A 125 -6.03 0.63 6.38
CA ALA A 125 -5.35 0.97 5.13
C ALA A 125 -3.98 0.29 5.02
N ASN A 126 -3.19 0.24 6.11
CA ASN A 126 -1.88 -0.40 6.06
C ASN A 126 -1.98 -1.92 5.81
N PRO A 127 -2.83 -2.70 6.54
CA PRO A 127 -3.01 -4.12 6.23
C PRO A 127 -3.59 -4.36 4.84
N LEU A 128 -4.54 -3.55 4.37
CA LEU A 128 -5.06 -3.63 3.00
C LEU A 128 -3.94 -3.54 1.97
N GLY A 129 -3.09 -2.50 2.07
CA GLY A 129 -1.96 -2.31 1.18
C GLY A 129 -0.90 -3.41 1.30
N ALA A 130 -0.60 -3.86 2.52
CA ALA A 130 0.38 -4.92 2.76
C ALA A 130 -0.06 -6.25 2.14
N VAL A 131 -1.31 -6.67 2.35
CA VAL A 131 -1.83 -7.95 1.82
C VAL A 131 -1.91 -7.93 0.31
N LEU A 132 -2.36 -6.83 -0.30
CA LEU A 132 -2.42 -6.70 -1.76
C LEU A 132 -1.01 -6.59 -2.38
N GLY A 133 -0.10 -5.87 -1.73
CA GLY A 133 1.31 -5.80 -2.13
C GLY A 133 1.97 -7.19 -2.11
N LEU A 134 1.71 -7.98 -1.06
CA LEU A 134 2.17 -9.36 -0.98
C LEU A 134 1.58 -10.23 -2.09
N ALA A 135 0.27 -10.14 -2.32
CA ALA A 135 -0.42 -10.88 -3.36
C ALA A 135 0.13 -10.58 -4.77
N VAL A 136 0.62 -9.36 -5.00
CA VAL A 136 1.36 -8.99 -6.21
C VAL A 136 2.74 -9.66 -6.24
N VAL A 137 3.52 -9.51 -5.17
CA VAL A 137 4.91 -10.01 -5.06
C VAL A 137 5.01 -11.53 -5.21
N GLN A 138 4.05 -12.28 -4.67
CA GLN A 138 3.95 -13.75 -4.80
C GLN A 138 3.85 -14.22 -6.26
N ARG A 139 3.45 -13.34 -7.18
CA ARG A 139 3.29 -13.65 -8.61
C ARG A 139 4.46 -13.18 -9.46
N GLN A 140 5.49 -12.60 -8.84
CA GLN A 140 6.56 -11.90 -9.53
C GLN A 140 7.92 -12.55 -9.28
N GLY A 141 8.71 -12.65 -10.34
CA GLY A 141 10.15 -12.88 -10.23
C GLY A 141 10.92 -11.61 -9.80
N PRO A 142 12.21 -11.72 -9.48
CA PRO A 142 13.02 -10.62 -8.91
C PRO A 142 13.02 -9.32 -9.72
N LEU A 143 13.04 -9.42 -11.06
CA LEU A 143 12.99 -8.24 -11.94
C LEU A 143 11.65 -7.49 -11.81
N ALA A 144 10.53 -8.21 -11.85
CA ALA A 144 9.20 -7.62 -11.72
C ALA A 144 8.98 -7.00 -10.33
N ARG A 145 9.52 -7.62 -9.27
CA ARG A 145 9.53 -7.04 -7.93
C ARG A 145 10.31 -5.72 -7.88
N THR A 146 11.46 -5.65 -8.58
CA THR A 146 12.27 -4.43 -8.68
C THR A 146 11.53 -3.31 -9.41
N VAL A 147 10.87 -3.62 -10.53
CA VAL A 147 10.04 -2.65 -11.26
C VAL A 147 8.88 -2.15 -10.38
N THR A 148 8.20 -3.05 -9.68
CA THR A 148 7.11 -2.71 -8.76
C THR A 148 7.59 -1.83 -7.62
N LEU A 149 8.76 -2.15 -7.04
CA LEU A 149 9.39 -1.32 -6.02
C LEU A 149 9.69 0.09 -6.54
N GLY A 150 10.22 0.19 -7.77
CA GLY A 150 10.46 1.47 -8.43
C GLY A 150 9.19 2.30 -8.56
N LEU A 151 8.09 1.69 -9.02
CA LEU A 151 6.78 2.36 -9.12
C LEU A 151 6.25 2.81 -7.75
N VAL A 152 6.27 1.93 -6.76
CA VAL A 152 5.79 2.23 -5.39
C VAL A 152 6.60 3.36 -4.76
N THR A 153 7.92 3.32 -4.93
CA THR A 153 8.84 4.37 -4.45
C THR A 153 8.58 5.69 -5.17
N ALA A 154 8.44 5.67 -6.50
CA ALA A 154 8.17 6.88 -7.29
C ALA A 154 6.85 7.54 -6.88
N LEU A 155 5.78 6.75 -6.69
CA LEU A 155 4.50 7.25 -6.21
C LEU A 155 4.61 7.83 -4.80
N THR A 156 5.33 7.16 -3.90
CA THR A 156 5.56 7.64 -2.54
C THR A 156 6.31 8.98 -2.54
N LEU A 157 7.40 9.10 -3.30
CA LEU A 157 8.17 10.34 -3.39
C LEU A 157 7.38 11.46 -4.10
N ALA A 158 6.59 11.14 -5.12
CA ALA A 158 5.72 12.11 -5.78
C ALA A 158 4.69 12.68 -4.80
N SER A 159 4.16 11.84 -3.90
CA SER A 159 3.17 12.25 -2.90
C SER A 159 3.68 13.31 -1.92
N GLU A 160 5.00 13.38 -1.70
CA GLU A 160 5.62 14.41 -0.86
C GLU A 160 5.58 15.80 -1.49
N LYS A 161 5.62 15.87 -2.82
CA LYS A 161 5.57 17.14 -3.55
C LYS A 161 4.15 17.54 -3.91
N VAL A 162 3.33 16.58 -4.31
CA VAL A 162 1.94 16.79 -4.74
C VAL A 162 1.05 15.71 -4.15
N SER A 163 0.06 16.10 -3.34
CA SER A 163 -0.86 15.12 -2.76
C SER A 163 -1.69 14.43 -3.84
N PHE A 164 -1.93 13.12 -3.68
CA PHE A 164 -2.82 12.37 -4.59
C PHE A 164 -4.20 13.00 -4.68
N THR A 165 -4.72 13.54 -3.58
CA THR A 165 -5.97 14.30 -3.57
C THR A 165 -5.96 15.43 -4.60
N ARG A 166 -4.89 16.24 -4.64
CA ARG A 166 -4.80 17.36 -5.59
C ARG A 166 -4.82 16.88 -7.03
N VAL A 167 -4.07 15.82 -7.34
CA VAL A 167 -4.01 15.22 -8.68
C VAL A 167 -5.36 14.64 -9.10
N ILE A 168 -6.03 13.94 -8.19
CA ILE A 168 -7.35 13.34 -8.43
C ILE A 168 -8.39 14.43 -8.68
N GLU A 169 -8.42 15.49 -7.86
CA GLU A 169 -9.38 16.59 -8.02
C GLU A 169 -9.16 17.42 -9.28
N SER A 170 -7.91 17.57 -9.73
CA SER A 170 -7.59 18.31 -10.95
C SER A 170 -7.82 17.52 -12.23
N THR A 171 -8.12 16.22 -12.14
CA THR A 171 -8.28 15.33 -13.30
C THR A 171 -9.74 14.89 -13.41
N PRO A 172 -10.54 15.36 -14.40
CA PRO A 172 -12.00 15.15 -14.42
C PRO A 172 -12.43 13.69 -14.24
N VAL A 173 -11.83 12.77 -14.99
CA VAL A 173 -12.15 11.34 -14.92
C VAL A 173 -11.80 10.74 -13.55
N LEU A 174 -10.63 11.08 -12.98
CA LEU A 174 -10.25 10.57 -11.66
C LEU A 174 -11.15 11.15 -10.56
N ARG A 175 -11.55 12.42 -10.68
CA ARG A 175 -12.46 13.07 -9.74
C ARG A 175 -13.83 12.40 -9.75
N GLU A 176 -14.37 12.08 -10.93
CA GLU A 176 -15.65 11.38 -11.07
C GLU A 176 -15.59 9.97 -10.47
N LEU A 177 -14.54 9.20 -10.79
CA LEU A 177 -14.31 7.88 -10.20
C LEU A 177 -14.12 7.95 -8.68
N ASP A 178 -13.39 8.95 -8.18
CA ASP A 178 -13.19 9.17 -6.75
C ASP A 178 -14.52 9.52 -6.05
N ALA A 179 -15.37 10.35 -6.67
CA ALA A 179 -16.67 10.74 -6.13
C ALA A 179 -17.74 9.64 -6.25
N LEU A 180 -17.62 8.71 -7.20
CA LEU A 180 -18.62 7.67 -7.47
C LEU A 180 -19.04 6.91 -6.20
N GLY A 181 -20.34 6.88 -5.90
CA GLY A 181 -20.90 6.16 -4.75
C GLY A 181 -20.75 6.87 -3.40
N ARG A 182 -20.12 8.05 -3.33
CA ARG A 182 -20.19 8.90 -2.12
C ARG A 182 -21.51 9.65 -2.08
N GLU A 183 -22.02 9.89 -0.88
CA GLU A 183 -23.17 10.77 -0.71
C GLU A 183 -22.82 12.21 -1.12
N PRO A 184 -23.72 12.92 -1.82
CA PRO A 184 -23.58 14.35 -2.05
C PRO A 184 -23.50 15.07 -0.71
N ARG A 185 -22.48 15.91 -0.55
CA ARG A 185 -22.39 16.84 0.59
C ARG A 185 -23.27 18.05 0.38
#